data_AF-Q4SCC4-F1
#
_entry.id   AF-Q4SCC4-F1
#
_cell.length_a   1.000
_cell.length_b   1.000
_cell.length_c   1.000
_cell.angle_alpha   90.00
_cell.angle_beta   90.00
_cell.angle_gamma   90.00
#
_symmetry.space_group_name_H-M   'P 1'
#
loop_
_entity.id
_entity.type
_entity.pdbx_description
1 polymer ?
#
loop_
_entity_poly.entity_id
_entity_poly.type
_entity_poly.pdbx_seq_one_letter_code
_entity_poly.pdbx_strand_id
1 'polypeptide(L)'
;GLATMEVKVFVDGVARVVCGVTEETTCQDVVIALAQALGQPGRYTLRETFKDFERCMSPGERLLETLEKYGEQAKEVQLKLHHTGP
;
A
#
# COMPACT_ATOMS: atom_id res chain seq x y z
N GLY A 1 2.79 23.61 1.05
CA GLY A 1 2.87 22.50 0.08
C GLY A 1 2.56 21.23 0.85
N LEU A 2 1.72 20.35 0.32
CA LEU A 2 1.44 19.06 0.96
C LEU A 2 2.75 18.30 1.12
N ALA A 3 3.07 17.85 2.33
CA ALA A 3 4.22 16.99 2.54
C ALA A 3 3.95 15.65 1.83
N THR A 4 4.88 15.23 0.98
CA THR A 4 4.78 13.96 0.23
C THR A 4 5.73 12.93 0.83
N MET A 5 5.25 11.70 0.96
CA MET A 5 5.99 10.55 1.49
C MET A 5 6.30 9.52 0.41
N GLU A 6 7.24 8.65 0.74
CA GLU A 6 7.57 7.45 -0.02
C GLU A 6 7.17 6.23 0.80
N VAL A 7 6.46 5.30 0.16
CA VAL A 7 6.02 4.06 0.82
C VAL A 7 6.53 2.86 0.04
N LYS A 8 7.06 1.87 0.77
CA LYS A 8 7.52 0.61 0.20
C LYS A 8 6.36 -0.37 0.09
N VAL A 9 6.13 -0.91 -1.11
CA VAL A 9 5.14 -1.95 -1.38
C VAL A 9 5.82 -3.12 -2.08
N PHE A 10 5.60 -4.33 -1.60
CA PHE A 10 6.07 -5.55 -2.26
C PHE A 10 5.08 -5.97 -3.35
N VAL A 11 5.59 -6.20 -4.55
CA VAL A 11 4.85 -6.74 -5.70
C VAL A 11 5.57 -8.01 -6.14
N ASP A 12 4.89 -9.15 -6.05
CA ASP A 12 5.47 -10.47 -6.37
C ASP A 12 6.82 -10.73 -5.68
N GLY A 13 6.92 -10.33 -4.41
CA GLY A 13 8.14 -10.46 -3.60
C GLY A 13 9.21 -9.39 -3.85
N VAL A 14 9.04 -8.52 -4.84
CA VAL A 14 9.97 -7.43 -5.16
C VAL A 14 9.51 -6.13 -4.53
N ALA A 15 10.38 -5.49 -3.74
CA ALA A 15 10.09 -4.19 -3.16
C ALA A 15 10.07 -3.09 -4.25
N ARG A 16 9.00 -2.31 -4.26
CA ARG A 16 8.83 -1.10 -5.08
C ARG A 16 8.55 0.10 -4.17
N VAL A 17 8.89 1.29 -4.63
CA VAL A 17 8.62 2.53 -3.92
C VAL A 17 7.52 3.30 -4.65
N VAL A 18 6.51 3.70 -3.90
CA VAL A 18 5.45 4.60 -4.36
C VAL A 18 5.77 5.97 -3.78
N CYS A 19 6.16 6.91 -4.65
CA CYS A 19 6.46 8.28 -4.29
C CYS A 19 5.20 9.15 -4.34
N GLY A 20 5.20 10.28 -3.63
CA GLY A 20 4.09 11.24 -3.70
C GLY A 20 2.87 10.89 -2.84
N VAL A 21 3.01 9.95 -1.91
CA VAL A 21 1.93 9.55 -1.00
C VAL A 21 1.64 10.69 -0.03
N THR A 22 0.37 10.99 0.19
CA THR A 22 -0.09 12.04 1.11
C THR A 22 -1.09 11.46 2.10
N GLU A 23 -1.50 12.25 3.09
CA GLU A 23 -2.55 11.88 4.05
C GLU A 23 -3.91 11.60 3.35
N GLU A 24 -4.13 12.18 2.18
CA GLU A 24 -5.31 11.95 1.35
C GLU A 24 -5.17 10.71 0.47
N THR A 25 -3.98 10.12 0.34
CA THR A 25 -3.81 8.96 -0.54
C THR A 25 -4.49 7.73 0.06
N THR A 26 -5.45 7.19 -0.68
CA THR A 26 -6.15 5.96 -0.30
C THR A 26 -5.37 4.72 -0.72
N CYS A 27 -5.72 3.56 -0.15
CA CYS A 27 -5.19 2.28 -0.60
C CYS A 27 -5.53 2.01 -2.08
N GLN A 28 -6.70 2.45 -2.54
CA GLN A 28 -7.10 2.33 -3.94
C GLN A 28 -6.20 3.13 -4.88
N ASP A 29 -5.84 4.37 -4.52
CA ASP A 29 -4.95 5.20 -5.34
C ASP A 29 -3.60 4.51 -5.56
N VAL A 30 -3.04 3.92 -4.49
CA VAL A 30 -1.78 3.18 -4.57
C VAL A 30 -1.90 1.91 -5.40
N VAL A 31 -3.00 1.16 -5.26
CA VAL A 31 -3.29 0.00 -6.11
C VAL A 31 -3.33 0.41 -7.59
N ILE A 32 -4.05 1.48 -7.92
CA ILE A 32 -4.18 1.96 -9.30
C ILE A 32 -2.81 2.36 -9.85
N ALA A 33 -2.03 3.14 -9.10
CA ALA A 33 -0.70 3.57 -9.52
C ALA A 33 0.23 2.39 -9.79
N LEU A 34 0.21 1.37 -8.92
CA LEU A 34 1.01 0.17 -9.10
C LEU A 34 0.54 -0.66 -10.31
N ALA A 35 -0.76 -0.93 -10.44
CA ALA A 35 -1.30 -1.70 -11.55
C ALA A 35 -0.99 -1.04 -12.92
N GLN A 36 -1.12 0.28 -12.99
CA GLN A 36 -0.76 1.06 -14.18
C GLN A 36 0.74 0.96 -14.49
N ALA A 37 1.61 1.12 -13.50
CA ALA A 37 3.06 1.01 -13.68
C ALA A 37 3.52 -0.41 -14.05
N LEU A 38 2.77 -1.44 -13.63
CA LEU A 38 3.00 -2.83 -13.99
C LEU A 38 2.49 -3.17 -15.40
N GLY A 39 1.60 -2.36 -15.97
CA GLY A 39 0.91 -2.68 -17.22
C GLY A 39 0.00 -3.91 -17.11
N GLN A 40 -0.45 -4.23 -15.89
CA GLN A 40 -1.27 -5.40 -15.61
C GLN A 40 -2.66 -4.96 -15.16
N PRO A 41 -3.67 -5.03 -16.04
CA PRO A 41 -5.04 -4.78 -15.65
C PRO A 41 -5.57 -5.95 -14.81
N GLY A 42 -6.40 -5.62 -13.83
CA GLY A 42 -7.03 -6.61 -12.97
C GLY A 42 -7.55 -5.97 -11.68
N ARG A 43 -8.15 -6.79 -10.83
CA ARG A 43 -8.52 -6.40 -9.47
C ARG A 43 -7.38 -6.72 -8.53
N TYR A 44 -7.04 -5.74 -7.69
CA TYR A 44 -5.99 -5.86 -6.70
C TYR A 44 -6.47 -5.29 -5.36
N THR A 45 -5.80 -5.72 -4.29
CA THR A 45 -5.94 -5.15 -2.95
C THR A 45 -4.54 -4.96 -2.35
N LEU A 46 -4.39 -3.97 -1.46
CA LEU A 46 -3.23 -3.92 -0.59
C LEU A 46 -3.47 -4.82 0.62
N ARG A 47 -2.44 -5.55 1.01
CA ARG A 47 -2.39 -6.25 2.29
C ARG A 47 -1.32 -5.63 3.16
N GLU A 48 -1.61 -5.50 4.44
CA GLU A 48 -0.59 -5.23 5.45
C GLU A 48 -0.28 -6.52 6.21
N THR A 49 1.01 -6.75 6.46
CA THR A 49 1.49 -7.79 7.35
C THR A 49 2.30 -7.13 8.47
N PHE A 50 2.01 -7.46 9.73
CA PHE A 50 2.76 -7.03 10.90
C PHE A 50 2.84 -8.17 11.90
N LYS A 51 4.05 -8.68 12.15
CA LYS A 51 4.27 -9.90 12.97
C LYS A 51 3.40 -11.05 12.43
N ASP A 52 2.57 -11.66 13.29
CA ASP A 52 1.68 -12.77 12.92
C ASP A 52 0.31 -12.32 12.40
N PHE A 53 0.11 -11.00 12.22
CA PHE A 53 -1.13 -10.43 11.72
C PHE A 53 -1.00 -10.07 10.23
N GLU A 54 -1.97 -10.51 9.42
CA GLU A 54 -2.14 -10.07 8.04
C GLU A 54 -3.62 -9.73 7.80
N ARG A 55 -3.89 -8.60 7.11
CA ARG A 55 -5.23 -8.30 6.61
C ARG A 55 -5.21 -7.66 5.23
N CYS A 56 -6.31 -7.84 4.50
CA CYS A 56 -6.60 -7.01 3.34
C CYS A 56 -7.08 -5.63 3.80
N MET A 57 -6.56 -4.58 3.19
CA MET A 57 -6.96 -3.20 3.41
C MET A 57 -8.19 -2.87 2.57
N SER A 58 -9.09 -2.06 3.11
CA SER A 58 -10.23 -1.55 2.36
C SER A 58 -9.76 -0.49 1.36
N PRO A 59 -10.33 -0.44 0.13
CA PRO A 59 -9.94 0.53 -0.89
C PRO A 59 -9.97 1.99 -0.40
N GLY A 60 -10.92 2.32 0.48
CA GLY A 60 -11.12 3.68 1.00
C GLY A 60 -10.27 4.05 2.22
N GLU A 61 -9.49 3.13 2.80
CA GLU A 61 -8.61 3.46 3.93
C GLU A 61 -7.51 4.42 3.49
N ARG A 62 -7.22 5.44 4.31
CA ARG A 62 -6.05 6.31 4.14
C ARG A 62 -4.80 5.52 4.50
N LEU A 63 -3.84 5.44 3.58
CA LEU A 63 -2.69 4.57 3.73
C LEU A 63 -1.83 4.98 4.93
N LEU A 64 -1.49 6.27 5.00
CA LEU A 64 -0.65 6.79 6.07
C LEU A 64 -1.34 6.71 7.44
N GLU A 65 -2.62 7.09 7.53
CA GLU A 65 -3.40 6.95 8.77
C GLU A 65 -3.41 5.50 9.29
N THR A 66 -3.46 4.52 8.39
CA THR A 66 -3.44 3.12 8.78
C THR A 66 -2.07 2.68 9.29
N LEU A 67 -0.98 3.13 8.66
CA LEU A 67 0.39 2.87 9.12
C LEU A 67 0.69 3.57 10.45
N GLU A 68 0.17 4.78 10.67
CA GLU A 68 0.36 5.55 11.90
C GLU A 68 -0.21 4.84 13.15
N LYS A 69 -1.23 3.99 12.99
CA LYS A 69 -1.77 3.15 14.08
C LYS A 69 -0.73 2.22 14.71
N TYR A 70 0.37 1.93 13.99
CA TYR A 70 1.48 1.13 14.49
C TYR A 70 2.57 1.97 15.20
N GLY A 71 2.46 3.30 15.18
CA GLY A 71 3.41 4.22 15.81
C GLY A 71 4.85 4.00 15.34
N GLU A 72 5.78 3.88 16.30
CA GLU A 72 7.21 3.65 16.02
C GLU A 72 7.48 2.34 15.25
N GLN A 73 6.53 1.41 15.26
CA GLN A 73 6.62 0.13 14.59
C GLN A 73 6.09 0.15 13.15
N ALA A 74 5.62 1.29 12.65
CA ALA A 74 5.13 1.41 11.27
C ALA A 74 6.16 0.93 10.22
N LYS A 75 7.46 1.09 10.51
CA LYS A 75 8.57 0.61 9.67
C LYS A 75 8.68 -0.92 9.57
N GLU A 76 8.07 -1.66 10.49
CA GLU A 76 8.03 -3.13 10.49
C GLU A 76 6.83 -3.68 9.70
N VAL A 77 5.84 -2.82 9.39
CA VAL A 77 4.69 -3.20 8.57
C VAL A 77 5.13 -3.41 7.13
N GLN A 78 4.75 -4.55 6.55
CA GLN A 78 4.96 -4.83 5.14
C GLN A 78 3.66 -4.63 4.38
N LEU A 79 3.68 -3.76 3.37
CA LEU A 79 2.59 -3.62 2.41
C LEU A 79 2.87 -4.52 1.21
N LYS A 80 1.86 -5.27 0.78
CA LYS A 80 1.95 -6.19 -0.37
C LYS A 80 0.79 -5.92 -1.32
N LEU A 81 1.08 -5.82 -2.61
CA LEU A 81 0.06 -5.82 -3.64
C LEU A 81 -0.39 -7.26 -3.88
N HIS A 82 -1.69 -7.50 -3.80
CA HIS A 82 -2.26 -8.82 -4.00
C HIS A 82 -3.30 -8.78 -5.13
N HIS A 83 -3.08 -9.60 -6.16
CA HIS A 83 -4.02 -9.77 -7.27
C HIS A 83 -5.19 -10.66 -6.84
N THR A 84 -6.41 -10.15 -6.94
CA THR A 84 -7.65 -10.82 -6.46
C THR A 84 -8.54 -11.32 -7.60
N GLY A 85 -8.19 -11.04 -8.86
CA GLY A 85 -8.84 -11.63 -10.02
C GLY A 85 -8.77 -10.73 -11.26
N PRO A 86 -9.21 -11.26 -12.41
CA PRO A 86 -9.23 -10.52 -13.68
C PRO A 86 -10.21 -9.34 -13.65
#